data_AF-A0A2H5FJL7-F1
#
_entry.id   AF-A0A2H5FJL7-F1
#
_cell.length_a   1.000
_cell.length_b   1.000
_cell.length_c   1.000
_cell.angle_alpha   90.00
_cell.angle_beta   90.00
_cell.angle_gamma   90.00
#
_symmetry.space_group_name_H-M   'P 1'
#
loop_
_entity.id
_entity.type
_entity.pdbx_description
1 polymer ?
#
loop_
_entity_poly.entity_id
_entity_poly.type
_entity_poly.pdbx_seq_one_letter_code
_entity_poly.pdbx_strand_id
1 'polypeptide(L)'
;MQSKLEEADIFIYGKMGPKETNQILVSKVKLLKNQPSFSSKVDELEANGGKLWLIRESRVEGLLTVQSISYNKSSSKWKMNTAERYLLSNDMGWIRNNESPGSDLFETIAESAGGIIKLTEENTTPHLPRLLNLLSENGYEPDNRINPKVGEETQTTAYTTYVTTGKSRSSHLESTIISLPEGILMALSCPLATKKTGEAKLMKDPVTLVSNGITYERVHLLEEEPTLQEGSDFYPNTKLKTIINYVAANSLQPDEYLTKLAKVEEDIQDPIQFGIMENPVLSPSGYSYEKSSIEQWVRSKQSDLPVWSNIQPIPDPVTRMDIRGKILVPNVNLRLFINAWPDFYEEKRHSCQQSSLNS
;
A
#
# COMPACT_ATOMS: atom_id res chain seq x y z
N MET A 1 -19.62 -18.69 -29.13
CA MET A 1 -18.28 -18.33 -28.61
C MET A 1 -18.22 -16.83 -28.48
N GLN A 2 -18.41 -16.31 -27.27
CA GLN A 2 -18.44 -14.88 -27.00
C GLN A 2 -17.04 -14.50 -26.52
N SER A 3 -16.32 -13.69 -27.29
CA SER A 3 -15.03 -13.15 -26.87
C SER A 3 -15.27 -12.39 -25.56
N LYS A 4 -14.73 -12.87 -24.45
CA LYS A 4 -14.65 -12.09 -23.21
C LYS A 4 -13.87 -10.83 -23.57
N LEU A 5 -14.56 -9.70 -23.77
CA LEU A 5 -13.92 -8.40 -23.99
C LEU A 5 -13.05 -8.11 -22.78
N GLU A 6 -11.75 -8.05 -23.01
CA GLU A 6 -10.78 -7.95 -21.95
C GLU A 6 -10.78 -6.50 -21.44
N GLU A 7 -11.31 -6.23 -20.24
CA GLU A 7 -10.97 -5.02 -19.48
C GLU A 7 -9.46 -4.84 -19.42
N ALA A 8 -8.99 -3.61 -19.60
CA ALA A 8 -7.60 -3.23 -19.39
C ALA A 8 -7.32 -3.13 -17.90
N ASP A 9 -6.07 -3.34 -17.55
CA ASP A 9 -5.65 -3.32 -16.17
C ASP A 9 -5.21 -1.96 -15.68
N ILE A 10 -5.11 -0.90 -16.50
CA ILE A 10 -5.16 0.49 -15.99
C ILE A 10 -6.62 0.93 -15.99
N PHE A 11 -7.16 1.44 -14.87
CA PHE A 11 -8.57 1.86 -14.82
C PHE A 11 -8.83 3.29 -15.32
N ILE A 12 -7.78 3.99 -15.74
CA ILE A 12 -7.87 5.34 -16.34
C ILE A 12 -8.05 5.20 -17.85
N TYR A 13 -9.16 5.73 -18.36
CA TYR A 13 -9.36 5.87 -19.80
C TYR A 13 -8.42 6.93 -20.39
N GLY A 14 -8.01 6.73 -21.65
CA GLY A 14 -7.26 7.72 -22.39
C GLY A 14 -8.04 9.03 -22.60
N LYS A 15 -7.36 10.04 -23.16
CA LYS A 15 -7.92 11.37 -23.39
C LYS A 15 -9.20 11.29 -24.26
N MET A 16 -10.35 11.57 -23.66
CA MET A 16 -11.65 11.54 -24.34
C MET A 16 -12.57 12.69 -23.89
N GLY A 17 -13.63 12.94 -24.64
CA GLY A 17 -14.59 14.00 -24.35
C GLY A 17 -15.83 13.55 -23.59
N PRO A 18 -16.67 14.50 -23.18
CA PRO A 18 -17.92 14.18 -22.51
C PRO A 18 -18.85 13.31 -23.36
N LYS A 19 -18.87 13.47 -24.69
CA LYS A 19 -19.79 12.73 -25.56
C LYS A 19 -19.45 11.24 -25.61
N GLU A 20 -18.18 10.91 -25.83
CA GLU A 20 -17.67 9.54 -25.86
C GLU A 20 -17.84 8.88 -24.50
N THR A 21 -17.48 9.59 -23.42
CA THR A 21 -17.61 9.10 -22.05
C THR A 21 -19.06 8.81 -21.66
N ASN A 22 -19.98 9.71 -22.04
CA ASN A 22 -21.41 9.55 -21.78
C ASN A 22 -21.97 8.32 -22.51
N GLN A 23 -21.49 8.03 -23.72
CA GLN A 23 -21.90 6.83 -24.47
C GLN A 23 -21.46 5.55 -23.76
N ILE A 24 -20.25 5.51 -23.18
CA ILE A 24 -19.76 4.36 -22.39
C ILE A 24 -20.67 4.12 -21.18
N LEU A 25 -20.96 5.17 -20.40
CA LEU A 25 -21.81 5.10 -19.21
C LEU A 25 -23.23 4.61 -19.54
N VAL A 26 -23.88 5.20 -20.57
CA VAL A 26 -25.23 4.76 -21.01
C VAL A 26 -25.20 3.31 -21.51
N SER A 27 -24.17 2.93 -22.26
CA SER A 27 -24.07 1.58 -22.81
C SER A 27 -23.90 0.54 -21.70
N LYS A 28 -23.14 0.85 -20.65
CA LYS A 28 -22.98 -0.05 -19.49
C LYS A 28 -24.31 -0.22 -18.73
N VAL A 29 -25.07 0.84 -18.50
CA VAL A 29 -26.42 0.75 -17.89
C VAL A 29 -27.32 -0.19 -18.70
N LYS A 30 -27.39 0.00 -20.03
CA LYS A 30 -28.19 -0.86 -20.91
C LYS A 30 -27.74 -2.32 -20.85
N LEU A 31 -26.43 -2.56 -20.82
CA LEU A 31 -25.87 -3.90 -20.75
C LEU A 31 -26.24 -4.60 -19.43
N LEU A 32 -26.10 -3.91 -18.29
CA LEU A 32 -26.42 -4.49 -16.99
C LEU A 32 -27.93 -4.80 -16.84
N LYS A 33 -28.82 -3.96 -17.41
CA LYS A 33 -30.27 -4.23 -17.44
C LYS A 33 -30.65 -5.47 -18.23
N ASN A 34 -29.91 -5.75 -19.31
CA ASN A 34 -30.24 -6.84 -20.23
C ASN A 34 -29.58 -8.18 -19.82
N GLN A 35 -28.76 -8.21 -18.76
CA GLN A 35 -28.12 -9.44 -18.27
C GLN A 35 -28.79 -9.93 -16.98
N PRO A 36 -29.45 -11.10 -16.97
CA PRO A 36 -30.18 -11.62 -15.80
C PRO A 36 -29.31 -11.78 -14.55
N SER A 37 -28.02 -12.06 -14.72
CA SER A 37 -27.05 -12.22 -13.62
C SER A 37 -26.64 -10.92 -12.94
N PHE A 38 -26.96 -9.76 -13.54
CA PHE A 38 -26.56 -8.43 -13.06
C PHE A 38 -27.74 -7.46 -12.93
N SER A 39 -28.98 -7.91 -13.16
CA SER A 39 -30.16 -7.06 -13.01
C SER A 39 -30.30 -6.54 -11.59
N SER A 40 -29.97 -7.37 -10.59
CA SER A 40 -29.95 -7.01 -9.17
C SER A 40 -29.04 -5.82 -8.86
N LYS A 41 -27.89 -5.70 -9.56
CA LYS A 41 -26.96 -4.57 -9.38
C LYS A 41 -27.55 -3.26 -9.92
N VAL A 42 -28.33 -3.32 -10.99
CA VAL A 42 -29.00 -2.12 -11.53
C VAL A 42 -30.16 -1.72 -10.63
N ASP A 43 -30.95 -2.68 -10.18
CA ASP A 43 -32.07 -2.43 -9.26
C ASP A 43 -31.58 -1.80 -7.95
N GLU A 44 -30.43 -2.26 -7.43
CA GLU A 44 -29.76 -1.68 -6.27
C GLU A 44 -29.34 -0.22 -6.52
N LEU A 45 -28.70 0.07 -7.65
CA LEU A 45 -28.29 1.44 -8.03
C LEU A 45 -29.49 2.38 -8.21
N GLU A 46 -30.59 1.88 -8.76
CA GLU A 46 -31.83 2.65 -8.90
C GLU A 46 -32.49 2.91 -7.52
N ALA A 47 -32.40 1.95 -6.60
CA ALA A 47 -32.95 2.03 -5.26
C ALA A 47 -32.13 2.97 -4.34
N ASN A 48 -30.79 2.86 -4.34
CA ASN A 48 -29.93 3.66 -3.47
C ASN A 48 -29.47 4.99 -4.08
N GLY A 49 -29.71 5.22 -5.38
CA GLY A 49 -29.27 6.43 -6.08
C GLY A 49 -27.77 6.45 -6.37
N GLY A 50 -27.12 5.28 -6.32
CA GLY A 50 -25.70 5.10 -6.54
C GLY A 50 -25.24 5.52 -7.94
N LYS A 51 -23.94 5.81 -8.04
CA LYS A 51 -23.31 6.29 -9.26
C LYS A 51 -22.58 5.15 -9.95
N LEU A 52 -22.82 4.98 -11.26
CA LEU A 52 -21.84 4.32 -12.13
C LEU A 52 -20.88 5.39 -12.63
N TRP A 53 -19.58 5.11 -12.60
CA TRP A 53 -18.57 6.13 -12.84
C TRP A 53 -17.31 5.59 -13.49
N LEU A 54 -16.53 6.49 -14.08
CA LEU A 54 -15.23 6.19 -14.66
C LEU A 54 -14.30 7.40 -14.54
N ILE A 55 -13.00 7.15 -14.66
CA ILE A 55 -11.96 8.18 -14.68
C ILE A 55 -11.31 8.19 -16.06
N ARG A 56 -11.04 9.38 -16.58
CA ARG A 56 -10.30 9.58 -17.82
C ARG A 56 -9.29 10.70 -17.67
N GLU A 57 -8.29 10.69 -18.54
CA GLU A 57 -7.47 11.88 -18.75
C GLU A 57 -8.35 13.07 -19.18
N SER A 58 -8.10 14.21 -18.56
CA SER A 58 -8.84 15.42 -18.92
C SER A 58 -8.38 15.95 -20.28
N ARG A 59 -9.28 16.70 -20.93
CA ARG A 59 -8.89 17.50 -22.08
C ARG A 59 -8.06 18.73 -21.67
N VAL A 60 -8.17 19.12 -20.40
CA VAL A 60 -7.34 20.13 -19.74
C VAL A 60 -6.06 19.45 -19.30
N GLU A 61 -4.92 19.98 -19.71
CA GLU A 61 -3.62 19.38 -19.44
C GLU A 61 -3.34 19.30 -17.93
N GLY A 62 -2.73 18.20 -17.48
CA GLY A 62 -2.37 17.98 -16.07
C GLY A 62 -3.51 17.57 -15.14
N LEU A 63 -4.74 17.39 -15.65
CA LEU A 63 -5.91 17.05 -14.84
C LEU A 63 -6.48 15.66 -15.17
N LEU A 64 -7.11 15.04 -14.17
CA LEU A 64 -8.03 13.91 -14.33
C LEU A 64 -9.47 14.40 -14.41
N THR A 65 -10.35 13.63 -15.06
CA THR A 65 -11.80 13.87 -15.03
C THR A 65 -12.55 12.62 -14.65
N VAL A 66 -13.41 12.75 -13.64
CA VAL A 66 -14.36 11.73 -13.21
C VAL A 66 -15.72 12.08 -13.80
N GLN A 67 -16.34 11.11 -14.47
CA GLN A 67 -17.70 11.24 -14.99
C GLN A 67 -18.57 10.12 -14.45
N SER A 68 -19.84 10.44 -14.20
CA SER A 68 -20.79 9.47 -13.67
C SER A 68 -22.21 9.66 -14.19
N ILE A 69 -22.98 8.60 -14.04
CA ILE A 69 -24.42 8.54 -14.31
C ILE A 69 -25.12 7.94 -13.09
N SER A 70 -26.26 8.49 -12.72
CA SER A 70 -27.09 7.97 -11.63
C SER A 70 -28.58 8.01 -11.99
N TYR A 71 -29.37 7.22 -11.29
CA TYR A 71 -30.81 7.16 -11.53
C TYR A 71 -31.53 8.32 -10.83
N ASN A 72 -32.27 9.11 -11.61
CA ASN A 72 -33.12 10.16 -11.08
C ASN A 72 -34.54 9.63 -10.90
N LYS A 73 -34.91 9.34 -9.64
CA LYS A 73 -36.23 8.82 -9.24
C LYS A 73 -37.40 9.71 -9.66
N SER A 74 -37.24 11.04 -9.61
CA SER A 74 -38.30 11.99 -9.98
C SER A 74 -38.64 11.94 -11.47
N SER A 75 -37.65 11.63 -12.31
CA SER A 75 -37.82 11.55 -13.76
C SER A 75 -37.89 10.12 -14.32
N SER A 76 -37.74 9.11 -13.45
CA SER A 76 -37.58 7.69 -13.79
C SER A 76 -36.58 7.43 -14.91
N LYS A 77 -35.48 8.19 -14.92
CA LYS A 77 -34.46 8.16 -15.98
C LYS A 77 -33.07 8.25 -15.39
N TRP A 78 -32.12 7.59 -16.07
CA TRP A 78 -30.70 7.76 -15.82
C TRP A 78 -30.24 9.13 -16.33
N LYS A 79 -29.55 9.90 -15.48
CA LYS A 79 -29.08 11.26 -15.77
C LYS A 79 -27.57 11.33 -15.61
N MET A 80 -26.91 12.03 -16.53
CA MET A 80 -25.48 12.35 -16.41
C MET A 80 -25.27 13.37 -15.28
N ASN A 81 -24.31 13.08 -14.42
CA ASN A 81 -23.88 14.00 -13.39
C ASN A 81 -22.86 15.00 -13.97
N THR A 82 -22.69 16.13 -13.28
CA THR A 82 -21.64 17.09 -13.62
C THR A 82 -20.28 16.42 -13.49
N ALA A 83 -19.43 16.56 -14.51
CA ALA A 83 -18.09 15.99 -14.48
C ALA A 83 -17.23 16.70 -13.43
N GLU A 84 -16.42 15.95 -12.70
CA GLU A 84 -15.49 16.47 -11.71
C GLU A 84 -14.06 16.37 -12.21
N ARG A 85 -13.31 17.45 -12.11
CA ARG A 85 -11.93 17.59 -12.56
C ARG A 85 -11.01 17.67 -11.34
N TYR A 86 -9.88 16.97 -11.41
CA TYR A 86 -8.91 16.92 -10.32
C TYR A 86 -7.52 17.26 -10.85
N LEU A 87 -6.84 18.17 -10.15
CA LEU A 87 -5.43 18.48 -10.35
C LEU A 87 -4.61 17.81 -9.24
N LEU A 88 -3.33 17.56 -9.52
CA LEU A 88 -2.42 16.95 -8.55
C LEU A 88 -1.57 18.03 -7.86
N SER A 89 -1.52 17.98 -6.54
CA SER A 89 -0.55 18.70 -5.70
C SER A 89 0.39 17.68 -5.05
N ASN A 90 1.69 17.96 -5.03
CA ASN A 90 2.66 17.06 -4.37
C ASN A 90 2.43 16.98 -2.84
N ASP A 91 1.92 18.05 -2.23
CA ASP A 91 1.72 18.10 -0.78
C ASP A 91 0.33 17.60 -0.38
N MET A 92 -0.68 17.95 -1.19
CA MET A 92 -2.10 17.74 -0.86
C MET A 92 -2.77 16.63 -1.68
N GLY A 93 -2.04 16.00 -2.61
CA GLY A 93 -2.57 14.98 -3.52
C GLY A 93 -3.59 15.54 -4.52
N TRP A 94 -4.56 14.72 -4.91
CA TRP A 94 -5.59 15.12 -5.88
C TRP A 94 -6.61 16.09 -5.26
N ILE A 95 -6.72 17.29 -5.86
CA ILE A 95 -7.63 18.35 -5.43
C ILE A 95 -8.64 18.63 -6.55
N ARG A 96 -9.90 18.87 -6.20
CA ARG A 96 -10.95 19.20 -7.16
C ARG A 96 -10.78 20.62 -7.71
N ASN A 97 -10.78 20.78 -9.03
CA ASN A 97 -10.84 22.07 -9.72
C ASN A 97 -11.76 21.98 -10.95
N ASN A 98 -13.01 22.42 -10.75
CA ASN A 98 -14.05 22.40 -11.79
C ASN A 98 -14.18 23.73 -12.54
N GLU A 99 -13.31 24.70 -12.25
CA GLU A 99 -13.37 26.02 -12.86
C GLU A 99 -12.97 26.00 -14.33
N SER A 100 -13.43 27.00 -15.09
CA SER A 100 -13.11 27.09 -16.51
C SER A 100 -11.60 27.27 -16.69
N PRO A 101 -10.92 26.47 -17.53
CA PRO A 101 -9.48 26.64 -17.77
C PRO A 101 -9.17 28.07 -18.21
N GLY A 102 -8.16 28.70 -17.60
CA GLY A 102 -7.80 30.09 -17.84
C GLY A 102 -8.69 31.14 -17.16
N SER A 103 -9.60 30.76 -16.25
CA SER A 103 -10.26 31.72 -15.38
C SER A 103 -9.40 32.06 -14.15
N ASP A 104 -9.55 33.26 -13.60
CA ASP A 104 -8.79 33.70 -12.41
C ASP A 104 -8.93 32.71 -11.24
N LEU A 105 -10.13 32.14 -11.05
CA LEU A 105 -10.37 31.17 -10.00
C LEU A 105 -9.72 29.82 -10.28
N PHE A 106 -9.66 29.39 -11.55
CA PHE A 106 -8.95 28.18 -11.93
C PHE A 106 -7.45 28.31 -11.63
N GLU A 107 -6.85 29.43 -12.02
CA GLU A 107 -5.43 29.71 -11.81
C GLU A 107 -5.12 29.86 -10.32
N THR A 108 -5.97 30.54 -9.54
CA THR A 108 -5.80 30.67 -8.08
C THR A 108 -5.74 29.29 -7.39
N ILE A 109 -6.65 28.38 -7.77
CA ILE A 109 -6.65 27.02 -7.23
C ILE A 109 -5.39 26.27 -7.68
N ALA A 110 -4.99 26.38 -8.95
CA ALA A 110 -3.77 25.75 -9.46
C ALA A 110 -2.51 26.26 -8.74
N GLU A 111 -2.37 27.57 -8.54
CA GLU A 111 -1.25 28.18 -7.82
C GLU A 111 -1.17 27.70 -6.37
N SER A 112 -2.31 27.66 -5.66
CA SER A 112 -2.37 27.12 -4.29
C SER A 112 -1.95 25.65 -4.17
N ALA A 113 -2.01 24.91 -5.27
CA ALA A 113 -1.61 23.51 -5.35
C ALA A 113 -0.14 23.31 -5.77
N GLY A 114 0.60 24.40 -6.03
CA GLY A 114 1.98 24.38 -6.54
C GLY A 114 2.07 24.50 -8.07
N GLY A 115 0.99 24.90 -8.73
CA GLY A 115 0.87 25.01 -10.19
C GLY A 115 0.37 23.73 -10.86
N ILE A 116 0.19 23.79 -12.18
CA ILE A 116 -0.11 22.60 -12.98
C ILE A 116 1.19 21.82 -13.20
N ILE A 117 1.40 20.79 -12.39
CA ILE A 117 2.58 19.95 -12.49
C ILE A 117 2.44 18.91 -13.62
N LYS A 118 3.57 18.55 -14.21
CA LYS A 118 3.63 17.42 -15.13
C LYS A 118 3.40 16.13 -14.34
N LEU A 119 2.45 15.32 -14.80
CA LEU A 119 2.14 14.05 -14.17
C LEU A 119 3.21 13.01 -14.53
N THR A 120 3.74 12.34 -13.52
CA THR A 120 4.73 11.27 -13.62
C THR A 120 4.32 10.13 -12.69
N GLU A 121 4.83 8.92 -12.92
CA GLU A 121 4.52 7.78 -12.05
C GLU A 121 4.96 8.07 -10.59
N GLU A 122 6.07 8.77 -10.42
CA GLU A 122 6.62 9.15 -9.11
C GLU A 122 5.66 10.04 -8.30
N ASN A 123 4.98 10.99 -8.94
CA ASN A 123 4.07 11.91 -8.23
C ASN A 123 2.64 11.39 -8.15
N THR A 124 2.14 10.62 -9.12
CA THR A 124 0.76 10.11 -9.07
C THR A 124 0.60 8.91 -8.15
N THR A 125 1.59 8.01 -8.08
CA THR A 125 1.50 6.72 -7.36
C THR A 125 1.22 6.89 -5.87
N PRO A 126 1.93 7.78 -5.13
CA PRO A 126 1.69 7.98 -3.70
C PRO A 126 0.27 8.51 -3.41
N HIS A 127 -0.37 9.17 -4.37
CA HIS A 127 -1.66 9.83 -4.17
C HIS A 127 -2.86 9.02 -4.66
N LEU A 128 -2.66 7.82 -5.22
CA LEU A 128 -3.74 6.92 -5.62
C LEU A 128 -4.66 6.53 -4.45
N PRO A 129 -4.17 6.09 -3.28
CA PRO A 129 -5.06 5.73 -2.17
C PRO A 129 -5.93 6.90 -1.72
N ARG A 130 -5.35 8.11 -1.68
CA ARG A 130 -6.07 9.33 -1.32
C ARG A 130 -7.12 9.72 -2.35
N LEU A 131 -6.85 9.54 -3.65
CA LEU A 131 -7.84 9.74 -4.71
C LEU A 131 -9.02 8.80 -4.54
N LEU A 132 -8.77 7.51 -4.31
CA LEU A 132 -9.85 6.53 -4.16
C LEU A 132 -10.70 6.82 -2.91
N ASN A 133 -10.07 7.19 -1.80
CA ASN A 133 -10.79 7.60 -0.60
C ASN A 133 -11.64 8.87 -0.85
N LEU A 134 -11.05 9.90 -1.47
CA LEU A 134 -11.76 11.13 -1.86
C LEU A 134 -12.97 10.83 -2.74
N LEU A 135 -12.85 9.91 -3.69
CA LEU A 135 -13.95 9.51 -4.55
C LEU A 135 -15.03 8.76 -3.76
N SER A 136 -14.65 7.82 -2.89
CA SER A 136 -15.60 7.09 -2.03
C SER A 136 -16.40 8.05 -1.15
N GLU A 137 -15.75 9.03 -0.50
CA GLU A 137 -16.40 10.06 0.31
C GLU A 137 -17.41 10.92 -0.48
N ASN A 138 -17.27 10.98 -1.81
CA ASN A 138 -18.18 11.69 -2.72
C ASN A 138 -19.19 10.76 -3.42
N GLY A 139 -19.39 9.55 -2.90
CA GLY A 139 -20.38 8.58 -3.37
C GLY A 139 -19.99 7.86 -4.66
N TYR A 140 -18.69 7.79 -4.97
CA TYR A 140 -18.14 7.00 -6.07
C TYR A 140 -17.64 5.65 -5.56
N GLU A 141 -18.57 4.74 -5.29
CA GLU A 141 -18.26 3.40 -4.75
C GLU A 141 -17.31 2.62 -5.69
N PRO A 142 -16.18 2.07 -5.22
CA PRO A 142 -15.20 1.36 -6.04
C PRO A 142 -15.78 0.26 -6.94
N ASP A 143 -16.72 -0.53 -6.42
CA ASP A 143 -17.34 -1.64 -7.13
C ASP A 143 -18.25 -1.19 -8.28
N ASN A 144 -18.59 0.10 -8.35
CA ASN A 144 -19.41 0.71 -9.40
C ASN A 144 -18.57 1.44 -10.47
N ARG A 145 -17.24 1.33 -10.39
CA ARG A 145 -16.33 1.84 -11.41
C ARG A 145 -16.44 1.03 -12.69
N ILE A 146 -16.45 1.72 -13.83
CA ILE A 146 -16.35 1.14 -15.16
C ILE A 146 -14.89 1.29 -15.58
N ASN A 147 -14.23 0.16 -15.82
CA ASN A 147 -12.85 0.13 -16.30
C ASN A 147 -12.82 0.17 -17.84
N PRO A 148 -11.75 0.70 -18.46
CA PRO A 148 -11.54 0.62 -19.91
C PRO A 148 -11.36 -0.81 -20.37
N LYS A 149 -11.59 -1.06 -21.66
CA LYS A 149 -11.12 -2.28 -22.35
C LYS A 149 -9.69 -2.10 -22.83
N VAL A 150 -9.00 -3.20 -23.12
CA VAL A 150 -7.67 -3.17 -23.76
C VAL A 150 -7.73 -2.31 -25.03
N GLY A 151 -6.88 -1.27 -25.07
CA GLY A 151 -6.81 -0.26 -26.13
C GLY A 151 -7.61 1.02 -25.85
N GLU A 152 -8.44 1.07 -24.80
CA GLU A 152 -9.20 2.26 -24.37
C GLU A 152 -8.53 2.97 -23.17
N GLU A 153 -7.59 2.30 -22.49
CA GLU A 153 -6.83 2.86 -21.38
C GLU A 153 -5.86 3.96 -21.80
N THR A 154 -5.48 4.80 -20.85
CA THR A 154 -4.44 5.80 -21.03
C THR A 154 -3.11 5.16 -21.44
N GLN A 155 -2.43 5.82 -22.38
CA GLN A 155 -1.05 5.49 -22.76
C GLN A 155 -0.03 6.33 -21.98
N THR A 156 -0.49 7.20 -21.08
CA THR A 156 0.35 8.07 -20.27
C THR A 156 1.01 7.24 -19.17
N THR A 157 2.34 7.23 -19.14
CA THR A 157 3.13 6.46 -18.17
C THR A 157 2.94 6.91 -16.73
N ALA A 158 2.33 8.08 -16.51
CA ALA A 158 2.01 8.58 -15.18
C ALA A 158 0.96 7.74 -14.43
N TYR A 159 0.24 6.81 -15.06
CA TYR A 159 -0.84 6.06 -14.41
C TYR A 159 -0.67 4.54 -14.45
N THR A 160 0.56 4.08 -14.72
CA THR A 160 0.93 2.65 -14.78
C THR A 160 0.55 1.88 -13.50
N THR A 161 0.51 2.55 -12.35
CA THR A 161 0.15 1.97 -11.05
C THR A 161 -1.35 2.03 -10.73
N TYR A 162 -2.17 2.69 -11.57
CA TYR A 162 -3.61 2.90 -11.34
C TYR A 162 -4.40 1.71 -11.88
N VAL A 163 -4.23 0.55 -11.23
CA VAL A 163 -4.66 -0.73 -11.80
C VAL A 163 -6.05 -1.23 -11.36
N THR A 164 -6.76 -1.87 -12.28
CA THR A 164 -8.08 -2.48 -12.06
C THR A 164 -7.96 -3.67 -11.13
N THR A 165 -8.49 -3.54 -9.90
CA THR A 165 -8.64 -4.67 -8.98
C THR A 165 -9.54 -5.73 -9.61
N GLY A 166 -8.99 -6.92 -9.85
CA GLY A 166 -9.70 -8.04 -10.50
C GLY A 166 -9.18 -8.40 -11.88
N LYS A 167 -8.36 -7.53 -12.50
CA LYS A 167 -7.44 -7.91 -13.56
C LYS A 167 -6.06 -7.48 -13.18
N SER A 168 -5.37 -8.40 -12.52
CA SER A 168 -3.97 -8.56 -12.85
C SER A 168 -3.91 -8.60 -14.37
N ARG A 169 -3.24 -7.64 -15.00
CA ARG A 169 -2.63 -7.89 -16.32
C ARG A 169 -2.09 -9.30 -16.19
N SER A 170 -2.35 -10.16 -17.16
CA SER A 170 -1.42 -11.23 -17.47
C SER A 170 -0.13 -10.54 -17.92
N SER A 171 0.52 -9.86 -16.99
CA SER A 171 1.91 -9.59 -17.08
C SER A 171 2.53 -10.97 -17.23
N HIS A 172 3.44 -11.10 -18.17
CA HIS A 172 4.57 -12.00 -17.97
C HIS A 172 5.44 -11.59 -16.76
N LEU A 173 4.91 -10.81 -15.81
CA LEU A 173 5.24 -10.95 -14.40
C LEU A 173 4.24 -11.96 -13.87
N GLU A 174 4.75 -13.18 -13.76
CA GLU A 174 4.31 -14.18 -12.81
C GLU A 174 3.49 -13.56 -11.69
N SER A 175 2.44 -14.26 -11.26
CA SER A 175 2.12 -14.17 -9.86
C SER A 175 3.45 -14.26 -9.11
N THR A 176 3.94 -13.17 -8.55
CA THR A 176 4.67 -13.29 -7.32
C THR A 176 3.61 -13.68 -6.28
N ILE A 177 3.06 -14.90 -6.41
CA ILE A 177 3.34 -15.92 -5.40
C ILE A 177 4.82 -15.70 -5.17
N ILE A 178 5.14 -14.86 -4.20
CA ILE A 178 6.50 -14.87 -3.74
C ILE A 178 6.59 -16.30 -3.24
N SER A 179 7.22 -17.17 -4.02
CA SER A 179 7.70 -18.45 -3.55
C SER A 179 8.85 -18.09 -2.63
N LEU A 180 8.49 -17.43 -1.53
CA LEU A 180 9.29 -17.33 -0.35
C LEU A 180 9.28 -18.75 0.18
N PRO A 181 10.47 -19.28 0.52
CA PRO A 181 10.54 -20.43 1.39
C PRO A 181 9.60 -20.21 2.57
N GLU A 182 8.89 -21.26 2.97
CA GLU A 182 7.86 -21.20 4.01
C GLU A 182 8.34 -20.44 5.25
N GLY A 183 9.62 -20.60 5.63
CA GLY A 183 10.25 -19.87 6.73
C GLY A 183 10.25 -18.35 6.57
N ILE A 184 10.58 -17.82 5.39
CA ILE A 184 10.57 -16.37 5.13
C ILE A 184 9.14 -15.86 5.08
N LEU A 185 8.22 -16.60 4.45
CA LEU A 185 6.82 -16.20 4.36
C LEU A 185 6.17 -16.15 5.74
N MET A 186 6.41 -17.16 6.59
CA MET A 186 5.93 -17.21 7.97
C MET A 186 6.51 -16.08 8.82
N ALA A 187 7.79 -15.77 8.65
CA ALA A 187 8.44 -14.70 9.41
C ALA A 187 7.89 -13.31 9.07
N LEU A 188 7.54 -13.07 7.80
CA LEU A 188 7.18 -11.74 7.29
C LEU A 188 5.67 -11.50 7.15
N SER A 189 4.84 -12.53 7.37
CA SER A 189 3.38 -12.43 7.23
C SER A 189 2.67 -12.27 8.56
N CYS A 190 1.48 -11.66 8.54
CA CYS A 190 0.64 -11.52 9.73
C CYS A 190 -0.11 -12.83 10.03
N PRO A 191 0.03 -13.41 11.24
CA PRO A 191 -0.71 -14.61 11.63
C PRO A 191 -2.23 -14.42 11.63
N LEU A 192 -2.73 -13.24 12.03
CA LEU A 192 -4.16 -12.93 12.07
C LEU A 192 -4.75 -12.83 10.66
N ALA A 193 -4.03 -12.18 9.73
CA ALA A 193 -4.46 -12.07 8.34
C ALA A 193 -4.54 -13.45 7.68
N THR A 194 -3.54 -14.30 7.94
CA THR A 194 -3.50 -15.68 7.43
C THR A 194 -4.67 -16.50 7.98
N LYS A 195 -4.99 -16.37 9.28
CA LYS A 195 -6.13 -17.04 9.91
C LYS A 195 -7.49 -16.59 9.32
N LYS A 196 -7.64 -15.29 9.03
CA LYS A 196 -8.90 -14.73 8.50
C LYS A 196 -9.12 -15.03 7.02
N THR A 197 -8.07 -14.97 6.21
CA THR A 197 -8.16 -14.99 4.74
C THR A 197 -7.67 -16.28 4.11
N GLY A 198 -6.95 -17.12 4.85
CA GLY A 198 -6.27 -18.31 4.33
C GLY A 198 -5.00 -18.00 3.52
N GLU A 199 -4.68 -16.73 3.29
CA GLU A 199 -3.52 -16.28 2.52
C GLU A 199 -2.49 -15.60 3.42
N ALA A 200 -1.23 -16.05 3.34
CA ALA A 200 -0.11 -15.39 3.99
C ALA A 200 0.34 -14.18 3.15
N LYS A 201 0.11 -12.98 3.67
CA LYS A 201 0.52 -11.71 3.04
C LYS A 201 1.56 -11.01 3.91
N LEU A 202 2.57 -10.45 3.25
CA LEU A 202 3.60 -9.63 3.89
C LEU A 202 2.97 -8.47 4.64
N MET A 203 3.45 -8.23 5.86
CA MET A 203 3.01 -7.11 6.69
C MET A 203 3.48 -5.78 6.10
N LYS A 204 2.63 -4.76 6.12
CA LYS A 204 2.95 -3.39 5.71
C LYS A 204 3.34 -2.52 6.90
N ASP A 205 2.67 -2.71 8.04
CA ASP A 205 2.97 -2.00 9.27
C ASP A 205 3.12 -2.97 10.45
N PRO A 206 4.27 -3.68 10.54
CA PRO A 206 4.48 -4.70 11.55
C PRO A 206 4.64 -4.10 12.96
N VAL A 207 3.86 -4.60 13.90
CA VAL A 207 3.92 -4.30 15.34
C VAL A 207 4.03 -5.58 16.15
N THR A 208 4.90 -5.60 17.16
CA THR A 208 5.14 -6.78 18.01
C THR A 208 4.40 -6.64 19.32
N LEU A 209 3.55 -7.63 19.62
CA LEU A 209 2.78 -7.67 20.87
C LEU A 209 3.68 -8.08 22.04
N VAL A 210 3.66 -7.30 23.11
CA VAL A 210 4.54 -7.47 24.29
C VAL A 210 4.27 -8.79 25.00
N SER A 211 3.01 -9.24 25.04
CA SER A 211 2.60 -10.43 25.77
C SER A 211 3.13 -11.75 25.20
N ASN A 212 3.44 -11.80 23.90
CA ASN A 212 3.86 -13.04 23.23
C ASN A 212 5.07 -12.89 22.29
N GLY A 213 5.54 -11.68 22.00
CA GLY A 213 6.67 -11.41 21.11
C GLY A 213 6.41 -11.70 19.63
N ILE A 214 5.15 -11.94 19.25
CA ILE A 214 4.74 -12.20 17.86
C ILE A 214 4.43 -10.86 17.18
N THR A 215 4.81 -10.76 15.92
CA THR A 215 4.56 -9.57 15.10
C THR A 215 3.29 -9.74 14.27
N TYR A 216 2.50 -8.68 14.25
CA TYR A 216 1.21 -8.59 13.58
C TYR A 216 1.19 -7.37 12.66
N GLU A 217 0.29 -7.39 11.68
CA GLU A 217 -0.11 -6.19 10.97
C GLU A 217 -0.92 -5.29 11.92
N ARG A 218 -0.50 -4.03 12.09
CA ARG A 218 -1.08 -3.09 13.06
C ARG A 218 -2.60 -3.00 12.95
N VAL A 219 -3.11 -2.82 11.73
CA VAL A 219 -4.56 -2.65 11.51
C VAL A 219 -5.34 -3.89 11.99
N HIS A 220 -4.84 -5.09 11.69
CA HIS A 220 -5.51 -6.33 12.09
C HIS A 220 -5.42 -6.57 13.61
N LEU A 221 -4.32 -6.17 14.26
CA LEU A 221 -4.18 -6.28 15.72
C LEU A 221 -5.17 -5.36 16.43
N LEU A 222 -5.29 -4.10 15.99
CA LEU A 222 -6.17 -3.10 16.60
C LEU A 222 -7.65 -3.31 16.25
N GLU A 223 -7.96 -4.02 15.15
CA GLU A 223 -9.32 -4.49 14.88
C GLU A 223 -9.78 -5.57 15.88
N GLU A 224 -8.88 -6.49 16.26
CA GLU A 224 -9.21 -7.57 17.21
C GLU A 224 -9.20 -7.06 18.65
N GLU A 225 -8.22 -6.22 19.02
CA GLU A 225 -8.03 -5.71 20.38
C GLU A 225 -7.84 -4.18 20.37
N PRO A 226 -8.91 -3.38 20.22
CA PRO A 226 -8.83 -1.92 20.06
C PRO A 226 -8.30 -1.17 21.29
N THR A 227 -8.21 -1.83 22.44
CA THR A 227 -7.80 -1.23 23.71
C THR A 227 -6.28 -1.23 23.92
N LEU A 228 -5.53 -1.95 23.08
CA LEU A 228 -4.08 -2.03 23.18
C LEU A 228 -3.43 -0.68 22.89
N GLN A 229 -2.38 -0.35 23.65
CA GLN A 229 -1.65 0.91 23.52
C GLN A 229 -0.21 0.67 23.02
N GLU A 230 0.21 1.50 22.06
CA GLU A 230 1.58 1.51 21.57
C GLU A 230 2.55 2.01 22.65
N GLY A 231 3.69 1.34 22.81
CA GLY A 231 4.69 1.68 23.82
C GLY A 231 4.42 1.08 25.21
N SER A 232 3.28 0.39 25.39
CA SER A 232 3.00 -0.47 26.56
C SER A 232 2.66 -1.90 26.18
N ASP A 233 1.70 -2.10 25.28
CA ASP A 233 1.15 -3.42 24.95
C ASP A 233 1.71 -3.98 23.65
N PHE A 234 2.11 -3.12 22.73
CA PHE A 234 2.84 -3.49 21.52
C PHE A 234 3.85 -2.40 21.14
N TYR A 235 4.88 -2.78 20.40
CA TYR A 235 5.92 -1.88 19.89
C TYR A 235 5.99 -1.94 18.36
N PRO A 236 6.32 -0.83 17.67
CA PRO A 236 6.59 -0.87 16.22
C PRO A 236 7.80 -1.76 15.93
N ASN A 237 7.83 -2.50 14.81
CA ASN A 237 8.96 -3.37 14.46
C ASN A 237 9.74 -2.80 13.26
N THR A 238 10.62 -1.84 13.53
CA THR A 238 11.29 -1.02 12.50
C THR A 238 12.19 -1.83 11.58
N LYS A 239 13.02 -2.72 12.14
CA LYS A 239 13.91 -3.59 11.36
C LYS A 239 13.11 -4.55 10.49
N LEU A 240 12.06 -5.19 11.02
CA LEU A 240 11.24 -6.11 10.23
C LEU A 240 10.48 -5.37 9.11
N LYS A 241 9.96 -4.17 9.36
CA LYS A 241 9.33 -3.33 8.33
C LYS A 241 10.30 -3.04 7.18
N THR A 242 11.54 -2.70 7.51
CA THR A 242 12.59 -2.39 6.54
C THR A 242 12.96 -3.63 5.72
N ILE A 243 13.15 -4.77 6.38
CA ILE A 243 13.40 -6.07 5.73
C ILE A 243 12.28 -6.45 4.77
N ILE A 244 11.01 -6.30 5.20
CA ILE A 244 9.86 -6.59 4.34
C ILE A 244 9.89 -5.74 3.08
N ASN A 245 10.24 -4.46 3.18
CA ASN A 245 10.35 -3.57 2.02
C ASN A 245 11.44 -4.01 1.04
N TYR A 246 12.56 -4.57 1.52
CA TYR A 246 13.59 -5.14 0.64
C TYR A 246 13.08 -6.40 -0.05
N VAL A 247 12.49 -7.33 0.71
CA VAL A 247 11.99 -8.61 0.17
C VAL A 247 10.85 -8.39 -0.83
N ALA A 248 9.95 -7.45 -0.56
CA ALA A 248 8.83 -7.07 -1.42
C ALA A 248 9.26 -6.34 -2.70
N ALA A 249 10.51 -5.88 -2.81
CA ALA A 249 11.05 -5.23 -4.00
C ALA A 249 11.52 -6.22 -5.08
N ASN A 250 10.96 -7.43 -5.10
CA ASN A 250 11.31 -8.51 -6.03
C ASN A 250 10.94 -8.24 -7.49
N SER A 251 10.21 -7.15 -7.76
CA SER A 251 9.87 -6.68 -9.11
C SER A 251 10.98 -5.84 -9.75
N LEU A 252 12.05 -5.52 -9.03
CA LEU A 252 13.22 -4.81 -9.57
C LEU A 252 14.03 -5.70 -10.53
N GLN A 253 14.88 -5.06 -11.33
CA GLN A 253 15.86 -5.79 -12.14
C GLN A 253 16.77 -6.64 -11.23
N PRO A 254 17.24 -7.84 -11.67
CA PRO A 254 17.97 -8.77 -10.82
C PRO A 254 19.13 -8.15 -10.03
N ASP A 255 19.96 -7.34 -10.68
CA ASP A 255 21.11 -6.68 -10.03
C ASP A 255 20.69 -5.60 -9.02
N GLU A 256 19.62 -4.85 -9.31
CA GLU A 256 19.05 -3.86 -8.41
C GLU A 256 18.37 -4.53 -7.19
N TYR A 257 17.70 -5.66 -7.43
CA TYR A 257 17.07 -6.46 -6.38
C TYR A 257 18.13 -7.05 -5.45
N LEU A 258 19.20 -7.65 -5.98
CA LEU A 258 20.32 -8.14 -5.18
C LEU A 258 20.99 -7.03 -4.37
N THR A 259 21.13 -5.83 -4.94
CA THR A 259 21.66 -4.67 -4.22
C THR A 259 20.77 -4.26 -3.05
N LYS A 260 19.43 -4.34 -3.20
CA LYS A 260 18.52 -4.13 -2.07
C LYS A 260 18.59 -5.26 -1.06
N LEU A 261 18.62 -6.52 -1.49
CA LEU A 261 18.72 -7.67 -0.59
C LEU A 261 20.02 -7.68 0.21
N ALA A 262 21.14 -7.20 -0.34
CA ALA A 262 22.39 -7.06 0.39
C ALA A 262 22.26 -6.15 1.64
N LYS A 263 21.35 -5.18 1.63
CA LYS A 263 21.09 -4.30 2.79
C LYS A 263 20.44 -5.03 3.96
N VAL A 264 19.84 -6.20 3.72
CA VAL A 264 19.30 -7.04 4.80
C VAL A 264 20.40 -7.44 5.77
N GLU A 265 21.64 -7.65 5.31
CA GLU A 265 22.76 -8.00 6.19
C GLU A 265 23.00 -6.93 7.27
N GLU A 266 22.86 -5.65 6.93
CA GLU A 266 22.94 -4.55 7.89
C GLU A 266 21.74 -4.55 8.85
N ASP A 267 20.55 -4.87 8.34
CA ASP A 267 19.31 -4.85 9.13
C ASP A 267 19.14 -6.06 10.07
N ILE A 268 19.84 -7.18 9.84
CA ILE A 268 19.89 -8.33 10.77
C ILE A 268 21.03 -8.24 11.79
N GLN A 269 21.94 -7.28 11.64
CA GLN A 269 23.00 -7.05 12.61
C GLN A 269 22.50 -6.27 13.83
N ASP A 270 23.08 -6.61 14.97
CA ASP A 270 22.93 -5.90 16.23
C ASP A 270 23.55 -4.50 16.13
N PRO A 271 22.79 -3.42 16.37
CA PRO A 271 23.33 -2.06 16.29
C PRO A 271 24.43 -1.73 17.31
N ILE A 272 24.62 -2.54 18.34
CA ILE A 272 25.65 -2.31 19.37
C ILE A 272 26.95 -3.05 19.01
N GLN A 273 26.86 -4.35 18.71
CA GLN A 273 28.02 -5.22 18.48
C GLN A 273 28.32 -5.49 17.00
N PHE A 274 27.42 -5.11 16.08
CA PHE A 274 27.52 -5.30 14.63
C PHE A 274 27.63 -6.77 14.18
N GLY A 275 27.36 -7.73 15.07
CA GLY A 275 27.20 -9.15 14.73
C GLY A 275 25.76 -9.48 14.35
N ILE A 276 25.54 -10.56 13.60
CA ILE A 276 24.19 -11.06 13.30
C ILE A 276 23.50 -11.43 14.62
N MET A 277 22.27 -10.97 14.83
CA MET A 277 21.50 -11.28 16.03
C MET A 277 21.07 -12.75 16.07
N GLU A 278 21.39 -13.46 17.14
CA GLU A 278 20.92 -14.84 17.36
C GLU A 278 19.61 -14.85 18.17
N ASN A 279 19.51 -13.93 19.13
CA ASN A 279 18.37 -13.77 20.01
C ASN A 279 17.85 -12.33 19.95
N PRO A 280 17.23 -11.92 18.84
CA PRO A 280 16.78 -10.54 18.69
C PRO A 280 15.66 -10.22 19.69
N VAL A 281 15.81 -9.11 20.39
CA VAL A 281 14.79 -8.52 21.24
C VAL A 281 14.47 -7.11 20.76
N LEU A 282 13.19 -6.75 20.82
CA LEU A 282 12.66 -5.46 20.45
C LEU A 282 12.58 -4.57 21.69
N SER A 283 13.14 -3.38 21.62
CA SER A 283 12.94 -2.35 22.62
C SER A 283 11.64 -1.57 22.34
N PRO A 284 11.10 -0.82 23.31
CA PRO A 284 9.92 0.02 23.10
C PRO A 284 10.08 1.07 22.01
N SER A 285 11.32 1.42 21.64
CA SER A 285 11.58 2.36 20.55
C SER A 285 11.31 1.76 19.16
N GLY A 286 11.09 0.45 19.13
CA GLY A 286 10.88 -0.32 17.93
C GLY A 286 12.15 -0.75 17.19
N TYR A 287 13.33 -0.56 17.79
CA TYR A 287 14.58 -1.14 17.32
C TYR A 287 14.85 -2.50 17.94
N SER A 288 15.42 -3.41 17.15
CA SER A 288 15.85 -4.72 17.62
C SER A 288 17.35 -4.78 17.85
N TYR A 289 17.74 -5.55 18.86
CA TYR A 289 19.10 -5.75 19.32
C TYR A 289 19.34 -7.22 19.65
N GLU A 290 20.59 -7.64 19.67
CA GLU A 290 20.95 -8.90 20.30
C GLU A 290 20.65 -8.82 21.79
N LYS A 291 19.96 -9.82 22.35
CA LYS A 291 19.53 -9.81 23.76
C LYS A 291 20.68 -9.53 24.71
N SER A 292 21.79 -10.24 24.55
CA SER A 292 22.94 -10.10 25.45
C SER A 292 23.57 -8.70 25.37
N SER A 293 23.60 -8.09 24.18
CA SER A 293 24.22 -6.79 23.97
C SER A 293 23.38 -5.65 24.56
N ILE A 294 22.06 -5.63 24.34
CA ILE A 294 21.19 -4.59 24.89
C ILE A 294 21.05 -4.72 26.40
N GLU A 295 21.04 -5.94 26.94
CA GLU A 295 21.06 -6.14 28.40
C GLU A 295 22.35 -5.61 29.02
N GLN A 296 23.50 -5.84 28.39
CA GLN A 296 24.78 -5.29 28.84
C GLN A 296 24.78 -3.76 28.73
N TRP A 297 24.23 -3.18 27.65
CA TRP A 297 24.05 -1.74 27.51
C TRP A 297 23.22 -1.17 28.66
N VAL A 298 22.04 -1.74 28.92
CA VAL A 298 21.14 -1.31 30.00
C VAL A 298 21.86 -1.38 31.35
N ARG A 299 22.58 -2.48 31.64
CA ARG A 299 23.39 -2.62 32.87
C ARG A 299 24.49 -1.57 32.95
N SER A 300 25.18 -1.27 31.85
CA SER A 300 26.25 -0.26 31.83
C SER A 300 25.77 1.18 32.06
N LYS A 301 24.47 1.45 31.83
CA LYS A 301 23.85 2.76 32.07
C LYS A 301 23.14 2.84 33.41
N GLN A 302 22.99 1.71 34.11
CA GLN A 302 22.55 1.72 35.50
C GLN A 302 23.69 2.19 36.40
N SER A 303 23.52 3.33 37.07
CA SER A 303 24.43 3.74 38.15
C SER A 303 24.33 2.81 39.36
N ASP A 304 25.39 2.72 40.16
CA ASP A 304 25.44 2.01 41.46
C ASP A 304 24.52 2.59 42.56
N LEU A 305 23.70 3.61 42.24
CA LEU A 305 22.73 4.19 43.16
C LEU A 305 21.57 3.22 43.47
N PRO A 306 21.01 3.24 44.69
CA PRO A 306 19.87 2.40 45.08
C PRO A 306 18.69 2.54 44.11
N VAL A 307 18.02 1.42 43.82
CA VAL A 307 16.94 1.29 42.81
C VAL A 307 15.84 2.35 42.96
N TRP A 308 15.53 2.78 44.18
CA TRP A 308 14.47 3.77 44.47
C TRP A 308 14.85 5.23 44.13
N SER A 309 16.11 5.55 43.90
CA SER A 309 16.59 6.92 43.60
C SER A 309 16.97 7.11 42.13
N ASN A 310 16.97 6.04 41.34
CA ASN A 310 17.54 6.03 40.00
C ASN A 310 16.47 6.37 38.94
N ILE A 311 16.18 7.68 38.82
CA ILE A 311 15.24 8.25 37.83
C ILE A 311 15.91 8.60 36.49
N GLN A 312 17.22 8.36 36.34
CA GLN A 312 17.95 8.80 35.17
C GLN A 312 17.61 7.93 33.95
N PRO A 313 17.12 8.51 32.84
CA PRO A 313 16.69 7.72 31.68
C PRO A 313 17.81 6.80 31.18
N ILE A 314 17.43 5.60 30.72
CA ILE A 314 18.34 4.70 30.01
C ILE A 314 18.05 4.91 28.53
N PRO A 315 18.92 5.61 27.78
CA PRO A 315 18.65 5.87 26.37
C PRO A 315 18.83 4.60 25.57
N ASP A 316 17.86 4.32 24.71
CA ASP A 316 17.98 3.38 23.61
C ASP A 316 19.22 3.75 22.75
N PRO A 317 20.08 2.78 22.39
CA PRO A 317 21.32 3.05 21.68
C PRO A 317 21.15 3.85 20.38
N VAL A 318 20.07 3.57 19.63
CA VAL A 318 19.83 4.16 18.31
C VAL A 318 18.95 5.40 18.41
N THR A 319 17.78 5.25 19.04
CA THR A 319 16.74 6.29 19.03
C THR A 319 16.88 7.30 20.16
N ARG A 320 17.72 7.01 21.17
CA ARG A 320 17.87 7.77 22.41
C ARG A 320 16.61 7.86 23.27
N MET A 321 15.54 7.18 22.88
CA MET A 321 14.30 7.12 23.66
C MET A 321 14.57 6.44 25.01
N ASP A 322 13.91 6.90 26.08
CA ASP A 322 14.07 6.27 27.39
C ASP A 322 13.40 4.88 27.40
N ILE A 323 14.21 3.86 27.67
CA ILE A 323 13.78 2.45 27.79
C ILE A 323 13.82 1.96 29.24
N ARG A 324 14.09 2.83 30.22
CA ARG A 324 14.11 2.45 31.63
C ARG A 324 12.78 1.84 32.08
N GLY A 325 12.85 0.71 32.76
CA GLY A 325 11.68 0.04 33.34
C GLY A 325 10.70 -0.51 32.31
N LYS A 326 11.06 -0.49 31.03
CA LYS A 326 10.26 -1.07 29.95
C LYS A 326 10.73 -2.48 29.64
N ILE A 327 9.81 -3.28 29.11
CA ILE A 327 10.07 -4.69 28.81
C ILE A 327 10.81 -4.78 27.48
N LEU A 328 11.91 -5.53 27.44
CA LEU A 328 12.49 -5.98 26.17
C LEU A 328 11.74 -7.23 25.72
N VAL A 329 11.17 -7.18 24.52
CA VAL A 329 10.26 -8.21 24.03
C VAL A 329 11.01 -9.12 23.05
N PRO A 330 10.91 -10.45 23.14
CA PRO A 330 11.45 -11.32 22.10
C PRO A 330 10.89 -10.97 20.72
N ASN A 331 11.73 -10.73 19.71
CA ASN A 331 11.28 -10.47 18.34
C ASN A 331 11.23 -11.80 17.58
N VAL A 332 10.16 -12.57 17.79
CA VAL A 332 10.03 -13.94 17.29
C VAL A 332 10.12 -13.98 15.76
N ASN A 333 9.43 -13.06 15.08
CA ASN A 333 9.41 -12.98 13.62
C ASN A 333 10.78 -12.63 13.04
N LEU A 334 11.51 -11.68 13.64
CA LEU A 334 12.87 -11.35 13.17
C LEU A 334 13.82 -12.53 13.35
N ARG A 335 13.74 -13.27 14.47
CA ARG A 335 14.54 -14.48 14.66
C ARG A 335 14.25 -15.55 13.61
N LEU A 336 12.97 -15.78 13.31
CA LEU A 336 12.57 -16.72 12.25
C LEU A 336 13.12 -16.29 10.89
N PHE A 337 13.07 -14.99 10.58
CA PHE A 337 13.62 -14.45 9.36
C PHE A 337 15.14 -14.64 9.28
N ILE A 338 15.89 -14.28 10.33
CA ILE A 338 17.35 -14.42 10.38
C ILE A 338 17.77 -15.87 10.14
N ASN A 339 17.08 -16.83 10.75
CA ASN A 339 17.39 -18.24 10.58
C ASN A 339 17.16 -18.73 9.15
N ALA A 340 16.18 -18.18 8.44
CA ALA A 340 15.86 -18.55 7.07
C ALA A 340 16.62 -17.72 6.01
N TRP A 341 17.29 -16.64 6.42
CA TRP A 341 17.92 -15.67 5.53
C TRP A 341 19.06 -16.26 4.67
N PRO A 342 20.04 -17.03 5.22
CA PRO A 342 21.16 -17.52 4.44
C PRO A 342 20.72 -18.36 3.23
N ASP A 343 19.80 -19.30 3.46
CA ASP A 343 19.28 -20.19 2.41
C ASP A 343 18.53 -19.38 1.34
N PHE A 344 17.70 -18.42 1.77
CA PHE A 344 16.96 -17.56 0.87
C PHE A 344 17.87 -16.67 0.01
N TYR A 345 18.88 -16.05 0.61
CA TYR A 345 19.78 -15.13 -0.09
C TYR A 345 20.60 -15.87 -1.15
N GLU A 346 21.14 -17.05 -0.83
CA GLU A 346 21.88 -17.86 -1.79
C GLU A 346 21.00 -18.34 -2.95
N GLU A 347 19.78 -18.78 -2.68
CA GLU A 347 18.82 -19.15 -3.74
C GLU A 347 18.56 -17.98 -4.70
N LYS A 348 18.32 -16.77 -4.18
CA LYS A 348 18.06 -15.59 -4.99
C LYS A 348 19.30 -15.11 -5.74
N ARG A 349 20.49 -15.17 -5.11
CA ARG A 349 21.77 -14.87 -5.75
C ARG A 349 22.00 -15.77 -6.97
N HIS A 350 21.82 -17.08 -6.82
CA HIS A 350 21.98 -18.03 -7.92
C HIS A 350 20.95 -17.81 -9.04
N SER A 351 19.69 -17.58 -8.70
CA SER A 351 18.62 -17.31 -9.67
C SER A 351 18.88 -16.04 -10.49
N CYS A 352 19.34 -14.96 -9.84
CA CYS A 352 19.68 -13.71 -10.52
C CYS A 352 20.89 -13.88 -11.45
N GLN A 353 21.94 -14.58 -11.02
CA GLN A 353 23.13 -14.83 -11.85
C GLN A 353 22.83 -15.66 -13.11
N GLN A 354 21.94 -16.66 -13.01
CA GLN A 354 21.50 -17.44 -14.16
C GLN A 354 20.66 -16.62 -15.15
N SER A 355 19.88 -15.67 -14.64
CA SER A 355 19.05 -14.79 -15.46
C SER A 355 19.90 -13.79 -16.25
N SER A 356 20.97 -13.27 -15.65
CA SER A 356 21.93 -12.37 -16.30
C SER A 356 22.87 -13.06 -17.31
N LEU A 357 23.02 -14.40 -17.25
CA LEU A 357 23.79 -15.19 -18.23
C LEU A 357 22.96 -15.60 -19.46
N ASN A 358 21.63 -15.61 -19.33
CA ASN A 358 20.69 -16.01 -20.38
C ASN A 358 20.01 -14.81 -21.09
N SER A 359 20.33 -13.59 -20.66
CA SER A 359 19.93 -12.31 -21.28
C SER A 359 21.08 -11.77 -22.13
#